data_AF-A0A915N0P3-F1
#
_entry.id   AF-A0A915N0P3-F1
#
_cell.length_a   1.000
_cell.length_b   1.000
_cell.length_c   1.000
_cell.angle_alpha   90.00
_cell.angle_beta   90.00
_cell.angle_gamma   90.00
#
_symmetry.space_group_name_H-M   'P 1'
#
loop_
_entity.id
_entity.type
_entity.pdbx_description
1 polymer ?
#
loop_
_entity_poly.entity_id
_entity_poly.type
_entity_poly.pdbx_seq_one_letter_code
_entity_poly.pdbx_strand_id
1 'polypeptide(L)'
;MPRPMTLPSIQTFRVSKFDGTSATLSSNLVDQKNLVFNDIDDFVNHFCEDPTKARSIRKILVATNGIAAVKCILSMRKLLMQLFRNDRIIRFVCLTTEQEIQSKAAGANTNNYANVDEIVEHATRNNVDAVWAGWGHASENPRLPEELSKRNIVFIGPPSKAMFALGDKIASTIIAQVC
;
A
#
# COMPACT_ATOMS: atom_id res chain seq x y z
N MET A 1 -52.47 33.81 2.57
CA MET A 1 -52.24 32.57 3.36
C MET A 1 -50.96 31.91 2.89
N PRO A 2 -50.03 31.58 3.80
CA PRO A 2 -48.67 31.13 3.45
C PRO A 2 -48.65 29.62 3.17
N ARG A 3 -47.84 29.16 2.20
CA ARG A 3 -47.52 27.73 2.02
C ARG A 3 -46.17 27.40 2.66
N PRO A 4 -46.01 26.19 3.23
CA PRO A 4 -44.97 25.86 4.20
C PRO A 4 -43.58 25.69 3.58
N MET A 5 -42.58 25.98 4.40
CA MET A 5 -41.15 25.80 4.15
C MET A 5 -40.80 24.31 4.27
N THR A 6 -40.30 23.69 3.21
CA THR A 6 -39.77 22.31 3.22
C THR A 6 -38.24 22.33 3.09
N LEU A 7 -37.56 21.65 4.03
CA LEU A 7 -36.10 21.47 4.09
C LEU A 7 -35.55 20.86 2.78
N PRO A 8 -34.35 21.26 2.30
CA PRO A 8 -33.72 20.58 1.17
C PRO A 8 -33.28 19.17 1.58
N SER A 9 -33.72 18.18 0.80
CA SER A 9 -33.35 16.78 0.90
C SER A 9 -31.92 16.55 0.41
N ILE A 10 -31.19 15.70 1.12
CA ILE A 10 -29.87 15.17 0.72
C ILE A 10 -30.05 14.42 -0.61
N GLN A 11 -29.50 14.95 -1.69
CA GLN A 11 -29.43 14.26 -2.97
C GLN A 11 -28.15 13.42 -3.03
N THR A 12 -28.29 12.13 -2.77
CA THR A 12 -27.29 11.11 -3.11
C THR A 12 -27.13 11.10 -4.63
N PHE A 13 -25.93 11.43 -5.13
CA PHE A 13 -25.63 11.36 -6.55
C PHE A 13 -25.72 9.90 -7.02
N ARG A 14 -26.80 9.61 -7.76
CA ARG A 14 -27.05 8.34 -8.43
C ARG A 14 -26.42 8.41 -9.82
N VAL A 15 -25.62 7.39 -10.13
CA VAL A 15 -24.95 7.14 -11.42
C VAL A 15 -25.87 7.46 -12.60
N SER A 16 -25.47 8.45 -13.41
CA SER A 16 -26.14 8.80 -14.66
C SER A 16 -25.70 7.88 -15.79
N LYS A 17 -26.69 7.26 -16.43
CA LYS A 17 -26.61 6.51 -17.69
C LYS A 17 -25.98 7.36 -18.81
N PHE A 18 -25.24 6.72 -19.71
CA PHE A 18 -24.80 7.28 -20.98
C PHE A 18 -25.37 6.40 -22.10
N ASP A 19 -26.22 6.98 -22.96
CA ASP A 19 -26.89 6.30 -24.06
C ASP A 19 -26.10 6.48 -25.38
N GLY A 20 -25.87 5.35 -26.06
CA GLY A 20 -26.12 5.22 -27.50
C GLY A 20 -25.25 5.99 -28.49
N THR A 21 -23.98 5.63 -28.64
CA THR A 21 -23.31 5.57 -29.95
C THR A 21 -22.16 4.56 -29.87
N SER A 22 -22.01 3.76 -30.92
CA SER A 22 -21.18 2.55 -30.97
C SER A 22 -19.75 2.75 -30.47
N ALA A 23 -19.49 2.31 -29.24
CA ALA A 23 -18.21 1.81 -28.79
C ALA A 23 -18.55 0.63 -27.88
N THR A 24 -18.50 -0.57 -28.43
CA THR A 24 -18.48 -1.83 -27.69
C THR A 24 -17.49 -1.68 -26.55
N LEU A 25 -17.98 -1.45 -25.33
CA LEU A 25 -17.25 -1.68 -24.10
C LEU A 25 -16.90 -3.16 -24.14
N SER A 26 -15.71 -3.44 -24.65
CA SER A 26 -15.22 -4.79 -24.86
C SER A 26 -15.38 -5.55 -23.57
N SER A 27 -16.04 -6.68 -23.68
CA SER A 27 -16.32 -7.73 -22.72
C SER A 27 -15.09 -8.35 -22.03
N ASN A 28 -13.98 -7.61 -21.91
CA ASN A 28 -12.65 -8.11 -21.55
C ASN A 28 -12.37 -8.18 -20.03
N LEU A 29 -13.22 -7.62 -19.16
CA LEU A 29 -13.04 -7.76 -17.70
C LEU A 29 -13.48 -9.13 -17.16
N VAL A 30 -14.24 -9.91 -17.95
CA VAL A 30 -14.69 -11.25 -17.55
C VAL A 30 -13.70 -12.35 -17.99
N ASP A 31 -12.83 -12.08 -18.96
CA ASP A 31 -11.83 -13.03 -19.49
C ASP A 31 -10.47 -13.03 -18.76
N GLN A 32 -10.23 -12.11 -17.82
CA GLN A 32 -8.97 -12.08 -17.05
C GLN A 32 -8.85 -13.17 -15.97
N LYS A 33 -9.82 -14.08 -15.85
CA LYS A 33 -9.82 -15.14 -14.83
C LYS A 33 -8.74 -16.23 -15.02
N ASN A 34 -7.99 -16.21 -16.13
CA ASN A 34 -6.97 -17.23 -16.44
C ASN A 34 -5.62 -16.65 -16.89
N LEU A 35 -5.32 -15.38 -16.62
CA LEU A 35 -3.98 -14.84 -16.88
C LEU A 35 -3.03 -15.31 -15.78
N VAL A 36 -2.30 -16.38 -16.06
CA VAL A 36 -1.20 -16.87 -15.23
C VAL A 36 0.10 -16.34 -15.79
N PHE A 37 0.83 -15.58 -14.98
CA PHE A 37 2.14 -15.04 -15.35
C PHE A 37 3.24 -15.96 -14.82
N ASN A 38 4.35 -16.08 -15.56
CA ASN A 38 5.49 -16.89 -15.13
C ASN A 38 6.55 -16.05 -14.42
N ASP A 39 6.75 -14.79 -14.82
CA ASP A 39 7.68 -13.87 -14.19
C ASP A 39 7.04 -12.53 -13.79
N ILE A 40 7.64 -11.89 -12.79
CA ILE A 40 7.20 -10.60 -12.25
C ILE A 40 7.36 -9.50 -13.31
N ASP A 41 8.39 -9.56 -14.15
CA ASP A 41 8.63 -8.53 -15.16
C ASP A 41 7.54 -8.54 -16.24
N ASP A 42 7.07 -9.72 -16.65
CA ASP A 42 5.94 -9.87 -17.58
C ASP A 42 4.65 -9.30 -16.98
N PHE A 43 4.41 -9.55 -15.69
CA PHE A 43 3.27 -8.98 -14.98
C PHE A 43 3.35 -7.45 -14.95
N VAL A 44 4.51 -6.88 -14.61
CA VAL A 44 4.67 -5.42 -14.56
C VAL A 44 4.49 -4.80 -15.94
N ASN A 45 5.08 -5.39 -16.99
CA ASN A 45 4.94 -4.87 -18.36
C ASN A 45 3.52 -4.99 -18.91
N HIS A 46 2.76 -5.99 -18.47
CA HIS A 46 1.36 -6.17 -18.89
C HIS A 46 0.43 -5.11 -18.28
N PHE A 47 0.64 -4.75 -17.01
CA PHE A 47 -0.23 -3.82 -16.28
C PHE A 47 0.27 -2.38 -16.26
N CYS A 48 1.55 -2.14 -16.55
CA CYS A 48 2.14 -0.80 -16.54
C CYS A 48 2.23 -0.25 -17.96
N GLU A 49 1.38 0.74 -18.27
CA GLU A 49 1.40 1.45 -19.55
C GLU A 49 2.64 2.36 -19.68
N ASP A 50 3.16 2.89 -18.56
CA ASP A 50 4.30 3.80 -18.49
C ASP A 50 5.61 3.04 -18.15
N PRO A 51 6.53 2.79 -19.11
CA PRO A 51 7.76 2.03 -18.85
C PRO A 51 8.72 2.73 -17.89
N THR A 52 8.61 4.05 -17.71
CA THR A 52 9.42 4.83 -16.76
C THR A 52 9.01 4.62 -15.30
N LYS A 53 7.81 4.07 -15.06
CA LYS A 53 7.27 3.80 -13.71
C LYS A 53 7.22 2.30 -13.41
N ALA A 54 7.52 1.45 -14.40
CA ALA A 54 7.61 0.02 -14.23
C ALA A 54 8.73 -0.33 -13.24
N ARG A 55 8.36 -0.85 -12.07
CA ARG A 55 9.31 -1.31 -11.06
C ARG A 55 8.91 -2.67 -10.53
N SER A 56 9.78 -3.64 -10.78
CA SER A 56 9.62 -5.00 -10.29
C SER A 56 10.00 -5.09 -8.80
N ILE A 57 9.11 -5.65 -8.01
CA ILE A 57 9.29 -5.85 -6.56
C ILE A 57 9.41 -7.36 -6.32
N ARG A 58 10.61 -7.83 -5.98
CA ARG A 58 10.90 -9.25 -5.72
C ARG A 58 11.14 -9.52 -4.24
N LYS A 59 11.56 -8.51 -3.47
CA LYS A 59 11.80 -8.64 -2.02
C LYS A 59 11.14 -7.51 -1.24
N ILE A 60 10.33 -7.87 -0.25
CA ILE A 60 9.57 -6.95 0.59
C ILE A 60 9.99 -7.10 2.05
N LEU A 61 10.32 -5.99 2.70
CA LEU A 61 10.48 -5.91 4.15
C LEU A 61 9.14 -5.59 4.82
N VAL A 62 8.75 -6.42 5.78
CA VAL A 62 7.58 -6.18 6.64
C VAL A 62 8.10 -5.54 7.93
N ALA A 63 7.91 -4.23 8.06
CA ALA A 63 8.35 -3.41 9.20
C ALA A 63 7.29 -3.33 10.30
N THR A 64 6.65 -4.46 10.59
CA THR A 64 5.64 -4.60 11.65
C THR A 64 5.72 -6.02 12.21
N ASN A 65 5.19 -6.21 13.41
CA ASN A 65 5.07 -7.50 14.08
C ASN A 65 3.61 -7.97 14.18
N GLY A 66 3.40 -9.11 14.85
CA GLY A 66 2.08 -9.62 15.22
C GLY A 66 1.15 -9.92 14.04
N ILE A 67 -0.15 -9.68 14.24
CA ILE A 67 -1.21 -10.02 13.27
C ILE A 67 -1.11 -9.21 11.98
N ALA A 68 -0.57 -7.99 12.02
CA ALA A 68 -0.40 -7.14 10.85
C ALA A 68 0.56 -7.78 9.85
N ALA A 69 1.71 -8.24 10.32
CA ALA A 69 2.70 -8.94 9.52
C ALA A 69 2.12 -10.22 8.89
N VAL A 70 1.47 -11.04 9.72
CA VAL A 70 0.86 -12.30 9.26
C VAL A 70 -0.22 -12.04 8.21
N LYS A 71 -1.11 -11.07 8.45
CA LYS A 71 -2.20 -10.74 7.53
C LYS A 71 -1.68 -10.24 6.19
N CYS A 72 -0.64 -9.41 6.18
CA CYS A 72 -0.01 -8.93 4.95
C CYS A 72 0.56 -10.10 4.14
N ILE A 73 1.42 -10.91 4.77
CA ILE A 73 2.09 -12.02 4.10
C ILE A 73 1.08 -13.03 3.57
N LEU A 74 0.06 -13.39 4.36
CA LEU A 74 -0.98 -14.32 3.91
C LEU A 74 -1.81 -13.76 2.74
N SER A 75 -2.15 -12.47 2.79
CA SER A 75 -2.93 -11.83 1.72
C SER A 75 -2.14 -11.75 0.42
N MET A 76 -0.86 -11.35 0.50
CA MET A 76 0.02 -11.31 -0.67
C MET A 76 0.30 -12.71 -1.22
N ARG A 77 0.58 -13.71 -0.37
CA ARG A 77 0.76 -15.10 -0.83
C ARG A 77 -0.48 -15.65 -1.53
N LYS A 78 -1.67 -15.37 -1.00
CA LYS A 78 -2.94 -15.76 -1.64
C LYS A 78 -3.06 -15.14 -3.04
N LEU A 79 -2.73 -13.86 -3.18
CA LEU A 79 -2.73 -13.17 -4.47
C LEU A 79 -1.69 -13.77 -5.43
N LEU A 80 -0.47 -14.04 -4.96
CA LEU A 80 0.60 -14.64 -5.77
C LEU A 80 0.25 -16.05 -6.25
N MET A 81 -0.43 -16.84 -5.43
CA MET A 81 -0.97 -18.13 -5.85
C MET A 81 -2.02 -18.01 -6.95
N GLN A 82 -2.83 -16.94 -6.93
CA GLN A 82 -3.84 -16.72 -7.97
C GLN A 82 -3.21 -16.23 -9.28
N LEU A 83 -2.18 -15.38 -9.22
CA LEU A 83 -1.56 -14.77 -10.40
C LEU A 83 -0.44 -15.60 -11.03
N PHE A 84 0.43 -16.21 -10.20
CA PHE A 84 1.65 -16.91 -10.66
C PHE A 84 1.63 -18.42 -10.39
N ARG A 85 0.61 -18.91 -9.68
CA ARG A 85 0.59 -20.27 -9.11
C ARG A 85 1.83 -20.62 -8.27
N ASN A 86 2.51 -19.59 -7.76
CA ASN A 86 3.72 -19.69 -6.96
C ASN A 86 3.68 -18.63 -5.86
N ASP A 87 3.63 -19.07 -4.61
CA ASP A 87 3.57 -18.21 -3.42
C ASP A 87 4.93 -17.67 -2.98
N ARG A 88 6.03 -18.16 -3.57
CA ARG A 88 7.41 -17.85 -3.18
C ARG A 88 8.14 -16.93 -4.16
N ILE A 89 7.45 -16.47 -5.20
CA ILE A 89 8.04 -15.59 -6.22
C ILE A 89 8.49 -14.25 -5.61
N ILE A 90 7.77 -13.76 -4.60
CA ILE A 90 8.18 -12.62 -3.77
C ILE A 90 8.72 -13.14 -2.44
N ARG A 91 9.89 -12.64 -2.04
CA ARG A 91 10.53 -12.95 -0.75
C ARG A 91 10.13 -11.92 0.29
N PHE A 92 9.62 -12.41 1.42
CA PHE A 92 9.28 -11.59 2.57
C PHE A 92 10.40 -11.66 3.60
N VAL A 93 10.91 -10.50 4.01
CA VAL A 93 11.81 -10.34 5.15
C VAL A 93 10.99 -9.72 6.26
N CYS A 94 10.92 -10.36 7.42
CA CYS A 94 10.26 -9.76 8.58
C CYS A 94 11.30 -9.04 9.42
N LEU A 95 10.97 -7.85 9.90
CA LEU A 95 11.76 -7.22 10.94
C LEU A 95 11.50 -7.99 12.24
N THR A 96 12.52 -8.67 12.73
CA THR A 96 12.44 -9.38 14.00
C THR A 96 13.49 -8.79 14.92
N THR A 97 13.06 -8.38 16.10
CA THR A 97 13.96 -7.88 17.14
C THR A 97 14.53 -9.04 17.93
N GLU A 98 15.77 -8.94 18.40
CA GLU A 98 16.36 -9.98 19.26
C GLU A 98 15.52 -10.24 20.51
N GLN A 99 14.82 -9.22 21.00
CA GLN A 99 13.88 -9.31 22.13
C GLN A 99 12.67 -10.21 21.80
N GLU A 100 12.12 -10.12 20.58
CA GLU A 100 11.07 -11.03 20.11
C GLU A 100 11.58 -12.47 19.92
N ILE A 101 12.82 -12.65 19.47
CA ILE A 101 13.45 -13.97 19.33
C ILE A 101 13.64 -14.62 20.70
N GLN A 102 14.00 -13.83 21.71
CA GLN A 102 14.29 -14.31 23.06
C GLN A 102 13.05 -14.43 23.98
N SER A 103 11.84 -14.21 23.46
CA SER A 103 10.56 -14.28 24.20
C SER A 103 10.52 -13.51 25.53
N LYS A 104 11.42 -12.54 25.72
CA LYS A 104 11.38 -11.59 26.84
C LYS A 104 10.53 -10.40 26.41
N ALA A 105 9.62 -10.00 27.30
CA ALA A 105 8.64 -8.95 27.09
C ALA A 105 9.20 -7.81 26.25
N ALA A 106 8.47 -7.50 25.16
CA ALA A 106 8.78 -6.43 24.23
C ALA A 106 9.26 -5.20 25.00
N GLY A 107 10.51 -4.78 24.77
CA GLY A 107 10.96 -3.46 25.18
C GLY A 107 10.07 -2.38 24.55
N ALA A 108 10.26 -1.12 24.96
CA ALA A 108 9.53 -0.01 24.39
C ALA A 108 9.57 -0.04 22.84
N ASN A 109 8.39 0.01 22.22
CA ASN A 109 8.19 0.02 20.77
C ASN A 109 8.96 1.15 20.03
N THR A 110 9.36 2.19 20.78
CA THR A 110 10.19 3.30 20.36
C THR A 110 11.57 2.87 19.86
N ASN A 111 12.14 1.80 20.42
CA ASN A 111 13.52 1.44 20.10
C ASN A 111 13.68 0.66 18.79
N ASN A 112 12.63 -0.03 18.32
CA ASN A 112 12.82 -1.04 17.27
C ASN A 112 11.91 -0.80 16.04
N TYR A 113 10.59 -0.92 16.20
CA TYR A 113 9.64 -0.84 15.08
C TYR A 113 9.22 0.59 14.73
N ALA A 114 9.35 1.53 15.67
CA ALA A 114 9.10 2.95 15.42
C ALA A 114 10.36 3.71 14.96
N ASN A 115 11.54 3.07 15.04
CA ASN A 115 12.80 3.68 14.66
C ASN A 115 13.00 3.60 13.15
N VAL A 116 12.84 4.74 12.48
CA VAL A 116 12.99 4.85 11.02
C VAL A 116 14.41 4.49 10.58
N ASP A 117 15.43 4.91 11.34
CA ASP A 117 16.82 4.72 10.95
C ASP A 117 17.20 3.23 10.95
N GLU A 118 16.73 2.47 11.94
CA GLU A 118 16.90 1.01 11.97
C GLU A 118 16.17 0.30 10.83
N ILE A 119 14.90 0.64 10.57
CA ILE A 119 14.14 0.02 9.47
C ILE A 119 14.86 0.24 8.14
N VAL A 120 15.35 1.45 7.90
CA VAL A 120 16.04 1.82 6.67
C VAL A 120 17.39 1.11 6.56
N GLU A 121 18.13 0.97 7.67
CA GLU A 121 19.37 0.20 7.70
C GLU A 121 19.13 -1.30 7.40
N HIS A 122 18.11 -1.90 8.03
CA HIS A 122 17.72 -3.28 7.78
C HIS A 122 17.27 -3.50 6.33
N ALA A 123 16.52 -2.55 5.76
CA ALA A 123 16.10 -2.58 4.36
C ALA A 123 17.33 -2.55 3.42
N THR A 124 18.29 -1.69 3.72
CA THR A 124 19.53 -1.54 2.94
C THR A 124 20.39 -2.79 3.04
N ARG A 125 20.61 -3.32 4.26
CA ARG A 125 21.44 -4.52 4.51
C ARG A 125 20.89 -5.76 3.80
N ASN A 126 19.56 -5.90 3.76
CA ASN A 126 18.90 -7.04 3.13
C ASN A 126 18.66 -6.85 1.62
N ASN A 127 19.01 -5.69 1.04
CA ASN A 127 18.74 -5.33 -0.35
C ASN A 127 17.28 -5.64 -0.72
N VAL A 128 16.35 -4.99 -0.02
CA VAL A 128 14.90 -5.12 -0.27
C VAL A 128 14.45 -4.08 -1.29
N ASP A 129 13.49 -4.45 -2.13
CA ASP A 129 12.96 -3.56 -3.17
C ASP A 129 11.87 -2.64 -2.60
N ALA A 130 11.13 -3.13 -1.62
CA ALA A 130 10.03 -2.41 -1.00
C ALA A 130 9.92 -2.67 0.50
N VAL A 131 9.30 -1.73 1.22
CA VAL A 131 8.99 -1.81 2.65
C VAL A 131 7.50 -1.59 2.87
N TRP A 132 6.89 -2.44 3.68
CA TRP A 132 5.52 -2.31 4.14
C TRP A 132 5.48 -2.16 5.66
N ALA A 133 4.97 -1.03 6.15
CA ALA A 133 4.91 -0.71 7.58
C ALA A 133 3.57 -1.07 8.23
N GLY A 134 2.54 -1.45 7.46
CA GLY A 134 1.24 -1.80 8.02
C GLY A 134 0.58 -0.65 8.76
N TRP A 135 0.15 -0.91 10.01
CA TRP A 135 -0.47 0.09 10.89
C TRP A 135 0.26 0.15 12.24
N GLY A 136 0.31 1.35 12.81
CA GLY A 136 1.08 1.64 14.02
C GLY A 136 2.59 1.73 13.75
N HIS A 137 3.35 1.99 14.81
CA HIS A 137 4.81 2.18 14.73
C HIS A 137 5.21 3.30 13.76
N ALA A 138 6.12 3.03 12.81
CA ALA A 138 6.57 3.99 11.82
C ALA A 138 5.59 4.17 10.63
N SER A 139 4.41 3.53 10.63
CA SER A 139 3.45 3.61 9.51
C SER A 139 2.93 5.02 9.25
N GLU A 140 2.88 5.86 10.27
CA GLU A 140 2.40 7.25 10.21
C GLU A 140 3.53 8.28 10.19
N ASN A 141 4.79 7.83 10.25
CA ASN A 141 5.94 8.72 10.26
C ASN A 141 6.32 9.13 8.83
N PRO A 142 6.16 10.41 8.42
CA PRO A 142 6.48 10.86 7.07
C PRO A 142 7.98 10.77 6.73
N ARG A 143 8.87 10.64 7.73
CA ARG A 143 10.31 10.46 7.53
C ARG A 143 10.64 9.11 6.92
N LEU A 144 9.83 8.07 7.17
CA LEU A 144 10.07 6.72 6.65
C LEU A 144 10.06 6.67 5.10
N PRO A 145 8.98 7.07 4.40
CA PRO A 145 9.00 7.07 2.93
C PRO A 145 10.04 8.02 2.34
N GLU A 146 10.39 9.10 3.05
CA GLU A 146 11.41 10.04 2.58
C GLU A 146 12.81 9.38 2.57
N GLU A 147 13.21 8.76 3.67
CA GLU A 147 14.50 8.08 3.78
C GLU A 147 14.60 6.85 2.86
N LEU A 148 13.49 6.11 2.70
CA LEU A 148 13.43 5.00 1.75
C LEU A 148 13.58 5.47 0.31
N SER A 149 12.94 6.58 -0.05
CA SER A 149 13.03 7.14 -1.41
C SER A 149 14.46 7.59 -1.74
N LYS A 150 15.20 8.16 -0.78
CA LYS A 150 16.62 8.54 -0.96
C LYS A 150 17.51 7.34 -1.28
N ARG A 151 17.17 6.15 -0.80
CA ARG A 151 17.90 4.90 -1.03
C ARG A 151 17.33 4.07 -2.17
N ASN A 152 16.43 4.65 -2.95
CA ASN A 152 15.73 3.98 -4.04
C ASN A 152 14.99 2.71 -3.57
N ILE A 153 14.36 2.72 -2.40
CA ILE A 153 13.51 1.63 -1.88
C ILE A 153 12.06 2.10 -1.90
N VAL A 154 11.14 1.26 -2.38
CA VAL A 154 9.71 1.63 -2.47
C VAL A 154 9.05 1.53 -1.10
N PHE A 155 8.30 2.56 -0.73
CA PHE A 155 7.36 2.45 0.39
C PHE A 155 6.00 2.00 -0.13
N ILE A 156 5.47 0.88 0.38
CA ILE A 156 4.12 0.38 0.06
C ILE A 156 3.12 1.15 0.90
N GLY A 157 2.84 2.38 0.49
CA GLY A 157 1.97 3.31 1.18
C GLY A 157 1.97 4.69 0.52
N PRO A 158 1.31 5.69 1.13
CA PRO A 158 1.34 7.06 0.63
C PRO A 158 2.75 7.67 0.69
N PRO A 159 3.10 8.59 -0.23
CA PRO A 159 4.37 9.31 -0.17
C PRO A 159 4.39 10.28 1.02
N SER A 160 5.60 10.66 1.46
CA SER A 160 5.84 11.54 2.62
C SER A 160 4.97 12.81 2.61
N LYS A 161 4.88 13.50 1.46
CA LYS A 161 4.06 14.71 1.30
C LYS A 161 2.57 14.47 1.59
N ALA A 162 2.02 13.36 1.10
CA ALA A 162 0.63 13.00 1.32
C ALA A 162 0.37 12.61 2.78
N MET A 163 1.31 11.88 3.40
CA MET A 163 1.24 11.54 4.82
C MET A 163 1.24 12.78 5.71
N PHE A 164 2.11 13.75 5.42
CA PHE A 164 2.17 14.99 6.18
C PHE A 164 0.89 15.83 6.01
N ALA A 165 0.43 15.98 4.76
CA ALA A 165 -0.74 16.77 4.40
C ALA A 165 -2.04 16.25 5.04
N LEU A 166 -2.22 14.92 5.10
CA LEU A 166 -3.44 14.30 5.62
C LEU A 166 -3.32 13.89 7.10
N GLY A 167 -2.10 13.73 7.61
CA GLY A 167 -1.85 13.36 9.01
C GLY A 167 -1.97 14.53 9.98
N ASP A 168 -1.66 15.76 9.55
CA ASP A 168 -1.86 16.95 10.37
C ASP A 168 -3.35 17.35 10.37
N LYS A 169 -3.96 17.43 11.56
CA LYS A 169 -5.39 17.72 11.72
C LYS A 169 -5.80 19.07 11.13
N ILE A 170 -4.93 20.07 11.18
CA ILE A 170 -5.18 21.40 10.64
C ILE A 170 -5.03 21.36 9.13
N ALA A 171 -3.89 20.85 8.63
CA ALA A 171 -3.63 20.77 7.19
C ALA A 171 -4.69 19.92 6.45
N SER A 172 -5.07 18.78 7.04
CA SER A 172 -6.08 17.88 6.50
C SER A 172 -7.45 18.56 6.38
N THR A 173 -7.84 19.36 7.37
CA THR A 173 -9.11 20.12 7.33
C THR A 173 -9.09 21.18 6.24
N ILE A 174 -7.97 21.89 6.07
CA ILE A 174 -7.82 22.89 5.02
C ILE A 174 -7.93 22.24 3.64
N ILE A 175 -7.22 21.14 3.41
CA ILE A 175 -7.26 20.41 2.13
C ILE A 175 -8.68 19.90 1.84
N ALA A 176 -9.37 19.35 2.85
CA ALA A 176 -10.73 18.84 2.69
C ALA A 176 -11.75 19.92 2.31
N GLN A 177 -11.51 21.18 2.64
CA GLN A 177 -12.39 22.31 2.29
C GLN A 177 -12.05 22.95 0.94
N VAL A 178 -10.83 22.75 0.44
CA VAL A 178 -10.33 23.38 -0.78
C VAL A 178 -10.53 22.49 -2.02
N CYS A 179 -10.65 21.17 -1.84
CA CYS A 179 -11.01 20.21 -2.90
C CYS A 179 -12.52 20.11 -3.10
#